data_AF-A0A955VFH5-F1
#
_entry.id   AF-A0A955VFH5-F1
#
_cell.length_a   1.000
_cell.length_b   1.000
_cell.length_c   1.000
_cell.angle_alpha   90.00
_cell.angle_beta   90.00
_cell.angle_gamma   90.00
#
_symmetry.space_group_name_H-M   'P 1'
#
loop_
_entity.id
_entity.type
_entity.pdbx_description
1 polymer ?
#
loop_
_entity_poly.entity_id
_entity_poly.type
_entity_poly.pdbx_seq_one_letter_code
_entity_poly.pdbx_strand_id
1 'polypeptide(L)'
;LEAAGDRLQRGLEGALRAGGVTGRVQRVGSMWTLFFGDGPIVDYDAAKRCSTERFSVFFNGMLDRGVLLPPSQFEACFISGAHDDAAIDATIDAAHQVLSRGL
;
A
#
# COMPACT_ATOMS: atom_id res chain seq x y z
N LEU A 1 -15.82 7.67 4.32
CA LEU A 1 -14.49 7.02 4.24
C LEU A 1 -13.68 7.46 3.00
N GLU A 2 -14.27 8.13 2.00
CA GLU A 2 -13.54 8.67 0.84
C GLU A 2 -12.31 9.50 1.21
N ALA A 3 -12.47 10.50 2.09
CA ALA A 3 -11.37 11.37 2.50
C ALA A 3 -10.21 10.59 3.16
N ALA A 4 -10.53 9.59 3.99
CA ALA A 4 -9.52 8.75 4.63
C ALA A 4 -8.77 7.88 3.61
N GLY A 5 -9.50 7.28 2.66
CA GLY A 5 -8.88 6.51 1.57
C GLY A 5 -8.00 7.37 0.68
N ASP A 6 -8.46 8.55 0.31
CA ASP A 6 -7.72 9.52 -0.51
C ASP A 6 -6.45 10.04 0.20
N ARG A 7 -6.52 10.30 1.52
CA ARG A 7 -5.35 10.60 2.35
C ARG A 7 -4.35 9.45 2.35
N LEU A 8 -4.82 8.22 2.61
CA LEU A 8 -3.98 7.03 2.63
C LEU A 8 -3.30 6.81 1.27
N GLN A 9 -4.05 6.89 0.17
CA GLN A 9 -3.52 6.75 -1.19
C GLN A 9 -2.40 7.75 -1.46
N ARG A 10 -2.62 9.05 -1.19
CA ARG A 10 -1.58 10.07 -1.38
C ARG A 10 -0.34 9.82 -0.54
N GLY A 11 -0.52 9.38 0.71
CA GLY A 11 0.58 9.05 1.61
C GLY A 11 1.41 7.87 1.08
N LEU A 12 0.76 6.78 0.68
CA LEU A 12 1.42 5.60 0.12
C LEU A 12 2.14 5.92 -1.21
N GLU A 13 1.52 6.71 -2.09
CA GLU A 13 2.17 7.18 -3.32
C GLU A 13 3.36 8.10 -3.01
N GLY A 14 3.26 8.93 -1.96
CA GLY A 14 4.37 9.73 -1.44
C GLY A 14 5.53 8.86 -0.96
N ALA A 15 5.24 7.80 -0.23
CA ALA A 15 6.23 6.84 0.27
C ALA A 15 6.95 6.10 -0.86
N LEU A 16 6.23 5.67 -1.90
CA LEU A 16 6.81 5.08 -3.11
C LEU A 16 7.78 6.06 -3.78
N ARG A 17 7.35 7.31 -4.00
CA ARG A 17 8.19 8.35 -4.61
C ARG A 17 9.44 8.64 -3.79
N ALA A 18 9.30 8.80 -2.48
CA ALA A 18 10.41 9.09 -1.58
C ALA A 18 11.43 7.94 -1.52
N GLY A 19 10.97 6.70 -1.59
CA GLY A 19 11.83 5.51 -1.63
C GLY A 19 12.42 5.20 -3.01
N GLY A 20 12.04 5.92 -4.06
CA GLY A 20 12.43 5.59 -5.44
C GLY A 20 11.92 4.22 -5.90
N VAL A 21 10.81 3.75 -5.31
CA VAL A 21 10.24 2.42 -5.59
C VAL A 21 9.10 2.54 -6.61
N THR A 22 9.20 1.77 -7.69
CA THR A 22 8.11 1.65 -8.67
C THR A 22 6.95 0.85 -8.10
N GLY A 23 5.77 1.47 -8.02
CA GLY A 23 4.53 0.83 -7.63
C GLY A 23 3.30 1.69 -7.92
N ARG A 24 2.13 1.08 -7.73
CA ARG A 24 0.81 1.68 -7.96
C ARG A 24 -0.11 1.39 -6.80
N VAL A 25 -0.72 2.44 -6.26
CA VAL A 25 -1.82 2.33 -5.31
C VAL A 25 -3.12 2.41 -6.08
N GLN A 26 -3.91 1.35 -6.06
CA GLN A 26 -5.28 1.37 -6.57
C GLN A 26 -6.24 1.62 -5.42
N ARG A 27 -7.27 2.45 -5.63
CA ARG A 27 -8.25 2.78 -4.59
C ARG A 27 -9.65 2.99 -5.16
N VAL A 28 -10.66 2.49 -4.45
CA VAL A 28 -12.07 2.88 -4.60
C VAL A 28 -12.65 3.06 -3.19
N GLY A 29 -12.99 4.30 -2.81
CA GLY A 29 -13.45 4.60 -1.46
C GLY A 29 -12.46 4.18 -0.38
N SER A 30 -12.88 3.28 0.50
CA SER A 30 -12.07 2.71 1.57
C SER A 30 -11.25 1.49 1.17
N MET A 31 -11.49 0.94 -0.02
CA MET A 31 -10.77 -0.21 -0.54
C MET A 31 -9.50 0.25 -1.25
N TRP A 32 -8.38 -0.39 -0.96
CA TRP A 32 -7.11 -0.07 -1.62
C TRP A 32 -6.21 -1.30 -1.77
N THR A 33 -5.34 -1.28 -2.76
CA THR A 33 -4.31 -2.31 -2.99
C THR A 33 -3.02 -1.64 -3.46
N LEU A 34 -1.87 -2.10 -2.95
CA LEU A 34 -0.55 -1.68 -3.43
C LEU A 34 0.06 -2.77 -4.31
N PHE A 35 0.30 -2.44 -5.58
CA PHE A 35 0.98 -3.29 -6.54
C PHE A 35 2.40 -2.79 -6.79
N PHE A 36 3.37 -3.71 -6.80
CA PHE A 36 4.76 -3.41 -7.17
C PHE A 36 4.98 -3.73 -8.65
N GLY A 37 4.52 -2.83 -9.51
CA GLY A 37 4.62 -2.95 -10.96
C GLY A 37 4.57 -1.59 -11.64
N ASP A 38 4.99 -1.55 -12.90
CA ASP A 38 4.94 -0.35 -13.74
C ASP A 38 3.68 -0.33 -14.62
N GLY A 39 3.30 0.87 -15.05
CA GLY A 39 2.16 1.11 -15.91
C GLY A 39 0.80 1.00 -15.18
N PRO A 40 -0.31 1.05 -15.93
CA PRO A 40 -1.65 0.86 -15.39
C PRO A 40 -1.92 -0.59 -14.99
N ILE A 41 -2.46 -0.81 -13.79
CA ILE A 41 -2.90 -2.13 -13.30
C ILE A 41 -4.43 -2.16 -13.35
N VAL A 42 -4.99 -2.53 -14.50
CA VAL A 42 -6.44 -2.42 -14.79
C VAL A 42 -7.15 -3.76 -14.98
N ASP A 43 -6.40 -4.84 -15.01
CA ASP A 43 -6.89 -6.20 -15.17
C ASP A 43 -6.02 -7.21 -14.40
N TYR A 44 -6.47 -8.45 -14.38
CA TYR A 44 -5.78 -9.54 -13.67
C TYR A 44 -4.41 -9.86 -14.27
N ASP A 45 -4.26 -9.76 -15.59
CA ASP A 45 -2.99 -10.04 -16.25
C ASP A 45 -1.93 -8.99 -15.91
N ALA A 46 -2.34 -7.72 -15.75
CA ALA A 46 -1.49 -6.65 -15.23
C ALA A 46 -1.12 -6.88 -13.77
N ALA A 47 -2.07 -7.27 -12.92
CA ALA A 47 -1.80 -7.58 -11.53
C ALA A 47 -0.77 -8.72 -11.38
N LYS A 48 -0.90 -9.78 -12.18
CA LYS A 48 0.04 -10.92 -12.20
C LYS A 48 1.47 -10.57 -12.61
N ARG A 49 1.69 -9.47 -13.34
CA ARG A 49 3.03 -9.02 -13.73
C ARG A 49 3.74 -8.23 -12.63
N CYS A 50 3.04 -7.89 -11.55
CA CYS A 50 3.63 -7.20 -10.41
C CYS A 50 4.52 -8.15 -9.60
N SER A 51 5.56 -7.61 -8.97
CA SER A 51 6.47 -8.39 -8.13
C SER A 51 5.80 -8.77 -6.81
N THR A 52 5.57 -10.06 -6.63
CA THR A 52 5.10 -10.65 -5.37
C THR A 52 6.24 -10.75 -4.35
N GLU A 53 7.50 -10.77 -4.80
CA GLU A 53 8.68 -10.75 -3.94
C GLU A 53 8.80 -9.40 -3.20
N ARG A 54 8.67 -8.28 -3.94
CA ARG A 54 8.64 -6.94 -3.36
C ARG A 54 7.45 -6.77 -2.42
N PHE A 55 6.29 -7.33 -2.79
CA PHE A 55 5.13 -7.35 -1.91
C PHE A 55 5.41 -8.13 -0.61
N SER A 56 6.06 -9.28 -0.69
CA SER A 56 6.40 -10.07 0.50
C SER A 56 7.32 -9.29 1.46
N VAL A 57 8.34 -8.62 0.94
CA VAL A 57 9.22 -7.76 1.76
C VAL A 57 8.43 -6.60 2.37
N PHE A 58 7.57 -5.95 1.59
CA PHE A 58 6.71 -4.88 2.08
C PHE A 58 5.75 -5.36 3.18
N PHE A 59 5.06 -6.48 2.96
CA PHE A 59 4.13 -7.10 3.90
C PHE A 59 4.81 -7.37 5.24
N ASN A 60 5.97 -8.05 5.24
CA ASN A 60 6.70 -8.34 6.47
C ASN A 60 7.17 -7.04 7.16
N GLY A 61 7.66 -6.07 6.39
CA GLY A 61 8.07 -4.77 6.93
C GLY A 61 6.93 -3.98 7.58
N MET A 62 5.72 -4.06 7.03
CA MET A 62 4.51 -3.46 7.59
C MET A 62 4.07 -4.20 8.85
N LEU A 63 4.09 -5.53 8.83
CA LEU A 63 3.75 -6.37 9.97
C LEU A 63 4.69 -6.13 11.17
N ASP A 64 5.99 -6.03 10.93
CA ASP A 64 7.01 -5.70 11.94
C ASP A 64 6.77 -4.32 12.59
N ARG A 65 6.01 -3.45 11.93
CA ARG A 65 5.63 -2.11 12.40
C ARG A 65 4.21 -2.05 12.95
N GLY A 66 3.57 -3.20 13.14
CA GLY A 66 2.23 -3.30 13.72
C GLY A 66 1.09 -3.04 12.74
N VAL A 67 1.35 -3.00 11.43
CA VAL A 67 0.32 -2.86 10.39
C VAL A 67 0.11 -4.20 9.70
N LEU A 68 -0.96 -4.90 10.09
CA LEU A 68 -1.37 -6.14 9.43
C LEU A 68 -2.12 -5.83 8.14
N LEU A 69 -1.56 -6.28 7.02
CA LEU A 69 -2.23 -6.32 5.72
C LEU A 69 -2.73 -7.74 5.44
N PRO A 70 -3.60 -7.96 4.45
CA PRO A 70 -3.85 -9.30 3.92
C PRO A 70 -2.54 -9.90 3.37
N PRO A 71 -2.25 -11.19 3.60
CA PRO A 71 -1.00 -11.84 3.19
C PRO A 71 -0.96 -12.21 1.70
N SER A 72 -1.51 -11.35 0.84
CA SER A 72 -1.61 -11.56 -0.60
C SER A 72 -1.61 -10.24 -1.36
N GLN A 73 -0.78 -10.15 -2.41
CA GLN A 73 -0.76 -8.99 -3.32
C GLN A 73 -2.08 -8.83 -4.08
N PHE A 74 -2.87 -9.90 -4.18
CA PHE A 74 -4.12 -9.92 -4.94
C PHE A 74 -5.35 -9.58 -4.09
N GLU A 75 -5.15 -9.17 -2.83
CA GLU A 75 -6.22 -8.76 -1.93
C GLU A 75 -6.27 -7.24 -1.73
N ALA A 76 -7.47 -6.75 -1.42
CA ALA A 76 -7.68 -5.38 -1.02
C ALA A 76 -7.55 -5.24 0.50
N CYS A 77 -6.94 -4.15 0.92
CA CYS A 77 -7.03 -3.64 2.27
C CYS A 77 -8.29 -2.76 2.39
N PHE A 78 -8.85 -2.71 3.60
CA PHE A 78 -10.11 -2.00 3.87
C PHE A 78 -9.95 -1.04 5.05
N ILE A 79 -10.30 0.22 4.84
CA ILE A 79 -10.44 1.18 5.95
C ILE A 79 -11.84 1.00 6.56
N SER A 80 -11.90 0.85 7.89
CA SER A 80 -13.16 0.78 8.64
C SER A 80 -13.48 2.12 9.32
N GLY A 81 -14.71 2.29 9.81
CA GLY A 81 -15.09 3.47 10.60
C GLY A 81 -14.39 3.60 11.97
N ALA A 82 -13.68 2.56 12.41
CA ALA A 82 -12.89 2.59 13.64
C ALA A 82 -11.47 3.16 13.43
N HIS A 83 -11.01 3.27 12.17
CA HIS A 83 -9.71 3.88 11.87
C HIS A 83 -9.86 5.39 11.89
N ASP A 84 -9.18 6.04 12.83
CA ASP A 84 -9.06 7.49 12.91
C ASP A 84 -7.87 8.00 12.09
N ASP A 85 -7.70 9.33 12.08
CA ASP A 85 -6.59 9.97 11.37
C ASP A 85 -5.21 9.49 11.85
N ALA A 86 -5.07 9.19 13.15
CA ALA A 86 -3.82 8.69 13.71
C ALA A 86 -3.48 7.28 13.18
N ALA A 87 -4.48 6.41 13.04
CA ALA A 87 -4.29 5.09 12.43
C ALA A 87 -3.88 5.19 10.96
N ILE A 88 -4.45 6.13 10.21
CA ILE A 88 -4.07 6.41 8.82
C ILE A 88 -2.62 6.92 8.74
N ASP A 89 -2.25 7.88 9.58
CA ASP A 89 -0.90 8.43 9.61
C ASP A 89 0.14 7.39 10.01
N ALA A 90 -0.13 6.58 11.04
CA ALA A 90 0.74 5.48 11.44
C ALA A 90 0.96 4.47 10.31
N THR A 91 -0.08 4.21 9.51
CA THR A 91 0.02 3.32 8.33
C THR A 91 0.92 3.93 7.24
N ILE A 92 0.76 5.24 6.97
CA ILE A 92 1.58 5.97 6.00
C ILE A 92 3.04 6.01 6.46
N ASP A 93 3.30 6.32 7.73
CA ASP A 93 4.63 6.38 8.32
C ASP A 93 5.33 5.02 8.29
N ALA A 94 4.59 3.94 8.60
CA ALA A 94 5.11 2.59 8.48
C ALA A 94 5.53 2.28 7.04
N ALA A 95 4.69 2.62 6.06
CA ALA A 95 5.02 2.43 4.64
C ALA A 95 6.25 3.24 4.21
N HIS A 96 6.38 4.49 4.66
CA HIS A 96 7.58 5.32 4.42
C HIS A 96 8.84 4.65 4.97
N GLN A 97 8.81 4.14 6.19
CA GLN A 97 9.96 3.48 6.81
C GLN A 97 10.34 2.16 6.12
N VAL A 98 9.37 1.43 5.57
CA VAL A 98 9.62 0.19 4.83
C VAL A 98 10.22 0.51 3.47
N LEU A 99 9.63 1.46 2.74
CA LEU A 99 10.02 1.80 1.37
C LEU A 99 11.33 2.59 1.28
N SER A 100 11.71 3.34 2.32
CA SER A 100 12.98 4.09 2.38
C SER A 100 14.22 3.21 2.57
N ARG A 101 14.06 1.96 3.02
CA ARG A 101 15.18 1.01 3.21
C ARG A 101 15.60 0.30 1.93
N GLY A 102 14.95 0.61 0.80
CA GLY A 102 15.12 -0.08 -0.47
C GLY A 102 14.32 -1.38 -0.52
N LEU A 103 13.63 -1.60 -1.65
CA LEU A 103 13.00 -2.86 -2.04
C LEU A 103 13.70 -3.43 -3.29
#